data_AF-A0A9D5VL65-F1
#
_entry.id   AF-A0A9D5VL65-F1
#
_cell.length_a   1.000
_cell.length_b   1.000
_cell.length_c   1.000
_cell.angle_alpha   90.00
_cell.angle_beta   90.00
_cell.angle_gamma   90.00
#
_symmetry.space_group_name_H-M   'P 1'
#
loop_
_entity.id
_entity.type
_entity.pdbx_description
1 polymer ?
#
loop_
_entity_poly.entity_id
_entity_poly.type
_entity_poly.pdbx_seq_one_letter_code
_entity_poly.pdbx_strand_id
1 'polypeptide(L)'
;MSEIDGCKHKCIGLIKCDFDRAYFPNPAHKETMIPIYKLMEASDFGENGDIIIGDGSGGVPMFRLSTSKIIRFISSSDFNVDDTEDMFKTYWSATAAYVLCDGFKKFGWDYRVINIEMWISTHIVAFLKREYFEDYKDHFGDEKLDYDGSICRIPNDDEELSL
;
A
#
# COMPACT_ATOMS: atom_id res chain seq x y z
N MET A 1 -12.43 -10.83 -15.62
CA MET A 1 -11.19 -10.07 -15.88
C MET A 1 -10.99 -9.19 -14.70
N SER A 2 -9.76 -9.14 -14.24
CA SER A 2 -9.32 -8.34 -13.10
C SER A 2 -9.52 -6.85 -13.39
N GLU A 3 -10.04 -6.06 -12.43
CA GLU A 3 -10.22 -4.61 -12.65
C GLU A 3 -8.87 -3.88 -12.66
N ILE A 4 -7.89 -4.40 -11.92
CA ILE A 4 -6.50 -3.92 -11.94
C ILE A 4 -5.81 -4.24 -13.28
N ASP A 5 -6.09 -5.40 -13.90
CA ASP A 5 -5.55 -5.78 -15.21
C ASP A 5 -6.05 -4.85 -16.32
N GLY A 6 -7.18 -4.17 -16.09
CA GLY A 6 -7.68 -3.13 -16.97
C GLY A 6 -6.83 -1.84 -16.97
N CYS A 7 -5.91 -1.69 -16.02
CA CYS A 7 -5.04 -0.53 -15.89
C CYS A 7 -3.59 -0.93 -16.21
N LYS A 8 -2.81 -0.07 -16.86
CA LYS A 8 -1.37 -0.30 -16.97
C LYS A 8 -0.68 -0.02 -15.64
N HIS A 9 -0.13 -1.05 -15.02
CA HIS A 9 0.49 -0.98 -13.70
C HIS A 9 1.77 -1.82 -13.64
N LYS A 10 2.58 -1.60 -12.60
CA LYS A 10 3.79 -2.38 -12.31
C LYS A 10 3.79 -2.82 -10.86
N CYS A 11 4.01 -4.11 -10.59
CA CYS A 11 4.25 -4.57 -9.21
C CYS A 11 5.61 -4.05 -8.73
N ILE A 12 5.61 -3.41 -7.58
CA ILE A 12 6.81 -2.81 -6.98
C ILE A 12 7.09 -3.35 -5.57
N GLY A 13 6.19 -4.15 -5.00
CA GLY A 13 6.35 -4.60 -3.62
C GLY A 13 5.25 -5.52 -3.16
N LEU A 14 5.42 -6.04 -1.97
CA LEU A 14 4.48 -6.89 -1.25
C LEU A 14 4.37 -6.39 0.19
N ILE A 15 3.15 -6.34 0.72
CA ILE A 15 2.85 -6.08 2.13
C ILE A 15 2.52 -7.39 2.81
N LYS A 16 3.23 -7.69 3.89
CA LYS A 16 2.94 -8.82 4.76
C LYS A 16 1.71 -8.52 5.60
N CYS A 17 0.72 -9.39 5.53
CA CYS A 17 -0.45 -9.39 6.40
C CYS A 17 -0.67 -10.80 6.96
N ASP A 18 -0.94 -10.95 8.25
CA ASP A 18 -1.09 -12.25 8.90
C ASP A 18 -2.50 -12.33 9.50
N PHE A 19 -3.45 -12.83 8.72
CA PHE A 19 -4.83 -12.96 9.17
C PHE A 19 -5.30 -14.39 9.25
N ASP A 20 -6.32 -14.63 10.08
CA ASP A 20 -6.93 -15.95 10.19
C ASP A 20 -7.71 -16.30 8.91
N ARG A 21 -7.33 -17.43 8.30
CA ARG A 21 -7.86 -17.93 7.03
C ARG A 21 -9.30 -18.43 7.13
N ALA A 22 -9.84 -18.63 8.33
CA ALA A 22 -11.24 -19.02 8.51
C ALA A 22 -12.24 -18.07 7.82
N TYR A 23 -11.81 -16.84 7.52
CA TYR A 23 -12.60 -15.81 6.87
C TYR A 23 -12.47 -15.76 5.34
N PHE A 24 -11.56 -16.53 4.72
CA PHE A 24 -11.38 -16.58 3.27
C PHE A 24 -11.63 -17.99 2.69
N PRO A 25 -12.37 -18.11 1.57
CA PRO A 25 -12.79 -19.41 1.03
C PRO A 25 -11.67 -20.25 0.40
N ASN A 26 -10.43 -19.74 0.27
CA ASN A 26 -9.34 -20.47 -0.38
C ASN A 26 -8.06 -20.55 0.50
N PRO A 27 -7.74 -21.74 1.08
CA PRO A 27 -6.65 -21.92 2.03
C PRO A 27 -5.24 -22.12 1.40
N ALA A 28 -5.04 -21.82 0.12
CA ALA A 28 -3.76 -22.09 -0.57
C ALA A 28 -2.63 -21.06 -0.30
N HIS A 29 -2.92 -19.82 0.11
CA HIS A 29 -1.91 -18.75 0.24
C HIS A 29 -1.24 -18.75 1.62
N LYS A 30 -0.16 -19.53 1.78
CA LYS A 30 0.52 -19.77 3.09
C LYS A 30 1.17 -18.54 3.71
N GLU A 31 1.31 -17.46 2.96
CA GLU A 31 1.74 -16.15 3.44
C GLU A 31 0.86 -15.10 2.76
N THR A 32 0.13 -14.28 3.52
CA THR A 32 -0.74 -13.30 2.90
C THR A 32 0.03 -12.05 2.53
N MET A 33 0.79 -12.19 1.45
CA MET A 33 1.45 -11.08 0.79
C MET A 33 0.44 -10.37 -0.10
N ILE A 34 0.35 -9.06 0.10
CA ILE A 34 -0.58 -8.18 -0.61
C ILE A 34 0.24 -7.34 -1.58
N PRO A 35 0.00 -7.41 -2.90
CA PRO A 35 0.83 -6.71 -3.86
C PRO A 35 0.64 -5.19 -3.81
N ILE A 36 1.75 -4.50 -3.95
CA ILE A 36 1.86 -3.05 -4.12
C ILE A 36 2.17 -2.80 -5.58
N TYR A 37 1.28 -2.08 -6.25
CA TYR A 37 1.48 -1.69 -7.64
C TYR A 37 1.63 -0.17 -7.77
N LYS A 38 2.45 0.25 -8.74
CA LYS A 38 2.55 1.63 -9.22
C LYS A 38 1.73 1.74 -10.50
N LEU A 39 0.81 2.70 -10.55
CA LEU A 39 0.10 3.03 -11.78
C LEU A 39 1.08 3.66 -12.77
N MET A 40 1.07 3.17 -14.01
CA MET A 40 1.93 3.66 -15.10
C MET A 40 1.19 4.64 -16.03
N GLU A 41 -0.13 4.74 -15.86
CA GLU A 41 -1.01 5.70 -16.53
C GLU A 41 -2.20 6.01 -15.60
N ALA A 42 -2.90 7.12 -15.86
CA ALA A 42 -4.10 7.48 -15.10
C ALA A 42 -5.24 6.50 -15.41
N SER A 43 -6.04 6.17 -14.40
CA SER A 43 -7.20 5.29 -14.49
C SER A 43 -8.30 5.70 -13.51
N ASP A 44 -9.40 4.95 -13.48
CA ASP A 44 -10.50 5.16 -12.54
C ASP A 44 -10.08 5.01 -11.06
N PHE A 45 -8.91 4.40 -10.81
CA PHE A 45 -8.38 4.18 -9.47
C PHE A 45 -7.39 5.28 -9.02
N GLY A 46 -6.82 6.05 -9.92
CA GLY A 46 -5.83 7.06 -9.57
C GLY A 46 -5.10 7.69 -10.74
N GLU A 47 -4.13 8.53 -10.41
CA GLU A 47 -3.28 9.20 -11.39
C GLU A 47 -2.02 8.37 -11.70
N ASN A 48 -1.33 8.72 -12.77
CA ASN A 48 -0.02 8.13 -13.08
C ASN A 48 0.95 8.32 -11.90
N GLY A 49 1.59 7.24 -11.46
CA GLY A 49 2.53 7.24 -10.35
C GLY A 49 1.88 7.03 -8.98
N ASP A 50 0.55 7.00 -8.87
CA ASP A 50 -0.13 6.61 -7.64
C ASP A 50 0.17 5.14 -7.30
N ILE A 51 0.17 4.85 -6.00
CA ILE A 51 0.33 3.48 -5.50
C ILE A 51 -1.03 2.88 -5.23
N ILE A 52 -1.23 1.65 -5.67
CA ILE A 52 -2.42 0.85 -5.34
C ILE A 52 -2.01 -0.43 -4.63
N ILE A 53 -2.81 -0.86 -3.68
CA ILE A 53 -2.67 -2.15 -3.01
C ILE A 53 -3.73 -3.06 -3.60
N GLY A 54 -3.32 -4.13 -4.27
CA GLY A 54 -4.25 -5.11 -4.84
C GLY A 54 -4.63 -6.20 -3.85
N ASP A 55 -5.69 -6.95 -4.11
CA ASP A 55 -6.14 -8.05 -3.26
C ASP A 55 -5.36 -9.37 -3.47
N GLY A 56 -4.36 -9.37 -4.36
CA GLY A 56 -3.57 -10.56 -4.72
C GLY A 56 -4.22 -11.50 -5.73
N SER A 57 -5.42 -11.18 -6.24
CA SER A 57 -6.15 -11.99 -7.23
C SER A 57 -6.58 -11.21 -8.48
N GLY A 58 -6.05 -9.99 -8.65
CA GLY A 58 -6.48 -9.06 -9.69
C GLY A 58 -7.89 -8.50 -9.44
N GLY A 59 -8.36 -8.46 -8.20
CA GLY A 59 -9.64 -7.83 -7.90
C GLY A 59 -9.61 -6.30 -8.06
N VAL A 60 -10.63 -5.66 -7.52
CA VAL A 60 -10.63 -4.21 -7.30
C VAL A 60 -9.46 -3.87 -6.37
N PRO A 61 -8.73 -2.75 -6.57
CA PRO A 61 -7.78 -2.26 -5.57
C PRO A 61 -8.43 -2.23 -4.19
N MET A 62 -7.66 -2.48 -3.13
CA MET A 62 -8.14 -2.35 -1.76
C MET A 62 -7.88 -0.95 -1.21
N PHE A 63 -6.81 -0.32 -1.68
CA PHE A 63 -6.34 0.97 -1.22
C PHE A 63 -5.59 1.67 -2.35
N ARG A 64 -5.79 2.97 -2.49
CA ARG A 64 -4.95 3.86 -3.31
C ARG A 64 -4.29 4.88 -2.42
N LEU A 65 -3.01 5.13 -2.67
CA LEU A 65 -2.22 6.20 -2.10
C LEU A 65 -1.82 7.16 -3.22
N SER A 66 -2.21 8.42 -3.08
CA SER A 66 -1.76 9.47 -3.98
C SER A 66 -0.33 9.86 -3.63
N THR A 67 0.60 9.46 -4.49
CA THR A 67 2.02 9.59 -4.18
C THR A 67 2.44 11.06 -4.12
N SER A 68 1.90 11.90 -5.00
CA SER A 68 2.16 13.34 -5.02
C SER A 68 1.69 14.05 -3.74
N LYS A 69 0.51 13.66 -3.22
CA LYS A 69 -0.09 14.27 -2.03
C LYS A 69 0.56 13.77 -0.73
N ILE A 70 0.78 12.46 -0.60
CA ILE A 70 1.43 11.87 0.59
C ILE A 70 2.85 12.38 0.79
N ILE A 71 3.59 12.52 -0.31
CA ILE A 71 4.92 13.10 -0.29
C ILE A 71 4.88 14.54 0.20
N ARG A 72 3.95 15.35 -0.33
CA ARG A 72 3.82 16.76 0.05
C ARG A 72 3.44 16.90 1.53
N PHE A 73 2.60 16.03 2.04
CA PHE A 73 2.24 15.99 3.46
C PHE A 73 3.44 15.68 4.35
N ILE A 74 4.25 14.68 3.98
CA ILE A 74 5.40 14.26 4.79
C ILE A 74 6.56 15.26 4.71
N SER A 75 6.70 15.96 3.58
CA SER A 75 7.78 16.94 3.35
C SER A 75 7.44 18.36 3.81
N SER A 76 6.18 18.69 4.08
CA SER A 76 5.75 20.03 4.50
C SER A 76 5.57 20.11 6.02
N SER A 77 6.21 21.10 6.66
CA SER A 77 6.01 21.40 8.09
C SER A 77 4.64 22.05 8.40
N ASP A 78 3.96 22.58 7.39
CA ASP A 78 2.72 23.36 7.51
C ASP A 78 1.56 22.72 6.74
N PHE A 79 1.07 21.56 7.17
CA PHE A 79 -0.02 20.88 6.48
C PHE A 79 -1.34 20.93 7.24
N ASN A 80 -2.44 21.20 6.52
CA ASN A 80 -3.80 21.22 7.06
C ASN A 80 -4.43 19.83 6.94
N VAL A 81 -5.00 19.32 8.03
CA VAL A 81 -5.60 17.97 8.10
C VAL A 81 -6.77 17.80 7.13
N ASP A 82 -7.44 18.90 6.73
CA ASP A 82 -8.54 18.88 5.76
C ASP A 82 -8.10 18.42 4.35
N ASP A 83 -6.81 18.52 4.01
CA ASP A 83 -6.29 18.06 2.70
C ASP A 83 -6.02 16.53 2.67
N THR A 84 -6.36 15.79 3.75
CA THR A 84 -6.10 14.34 3.85
C THR A 84 -7.09 13.46 3.10
N GLU A 85 -8.30 13.95 2.81
CA GLU A 85 -9.36 13.17 2.13
C GLU A 85 -8.96 12.67 0.73
N ASP A 86 -7.94 13.29 0.16
CA ASP A 86 -7.50 13.08 -1.21
C ASP A 86 -6.18 12.31 -1.30
N MET A 87 -5.53 12.10 -0.15
CA MET A 87 -4.23 11.44 -0.04
C MET A 87 -4.34 9.94 -0.18
N PHE A 88 -5.42 9.36 0.32
CA PHE A 88 -5.69 7.94 0.21
C PHE A 88 -7.16 7.69 -0.07
N LYS A 89 -7.45 6.57 -0.73
CA LYS A 89 -8.80 6.10 -0.98
C LYS A 89 -8.91 4.61 -0.71
N THR A 90 -9.82 4.24 0.16
CA THR A 90 -10.10 2.84 0.50
C THR A 90 -11.22 2.31 -0.37
N TYR A 91 -11.05 1.09 -0.84
CA TYR A 91 -12.01 0.38 -1.70
C TYR A 91 -12.43 -0.97 -1.08
N TRP A 92 -11.86 -1.34 0.06
CA TRP A 92 -12.16 -2.59 0.74
C TRP A 92 -13.64 -2.69 1.15
N SER A 93 -14.20 -3.89 1.06
CA SER A 93 -15.48 -4.20 1.70
C SER A 93 -15.30 -4.25 3.23
N ALA A 94 -16.40 -4.18 3.99
CA ALA A 94 -16.35 -4.34 5.45
C ALA A 94 -15.66 -5.64 5.88
N THR A 95 -15.85 -6.73 5.12
CA THR A 95 -15.20 -8.02 5.36
C THR A 95 -13.69 -7.92 5.11
N ALA A 96 -13.27 -7.37 3.96
CA ALA A 96 -11.85 -7.23 3.64
C ALA A 96 -11.15 -6.31 4.66
N ALA A 97 -11.79 -5.20 5.03
CA ALA A 97 -11.29 -4.29 6.07
C ALA A 97 -11.08 -5.01 7.39
N TYR A 98 -12.07 -5.79 7.87
CA TYR A 98 -11.96 -6.55 9.12
C TYR A 98 -10.76 -7.49 9.12
N VAL A 99 -10.59 -8.27 8.05
CA VAL A 99 -9.54 -9.28 7.98
C VAL A 99 -8.15 -8.65 7.87
N LEU A 100 -7.99 -7.60 7.05
CA LEU A 100 -6.73 -6.86 6.94
C LEU A 100 -6.35 -6.18 8.25
N CYS A 101 -7.31 -5.51 8.88
CA CYS A 101 -7.12 -4.83 10.16
C CYS A 101 -6.69 -5.80 11.26
N ASP A 102 -7.28 -7.00 11.32
CA ASP A 102 -6.85 -8.04 12.25
C ASP A 102 -5.39 -8.46 11.99
N GLY A 103 -5.02 -8.64 10.72
CA GLY A 103 -3.66 -9.00 10.37
C GLY A 103 -2.64 -7.91 10.68
N PHE A 104 -2.96 -6.63 10.41
CA PHE A 104 -2.06 -5.52 10.70
C PHE A 104 -1.88 -5.28 12.20
N LYS A 105 -2.86 -5.60 13.05
CA LYS A 105 -2.68 -5.56 14.51
C LYS A 105 -1.52 -6.43 14.98
N LYS A 106 -1.31 -7.58 14.35
CA LYS A 106 -0.19 -8.49 14.69
C LYS A 106 1.18 -7.91 14.31
N PHE A 107 1.22 -6.92 13.42
CA PHE A 107 2.41 -6.18 13.04
C PHE A 107 2.55 -4.84 13.77
N GLY A 108 1.78 -4.64 14.85
CA GLY A 108 1.93 -3.48 15.74
C GLY A 108 1.04 -2.29 15.38
N TRP A 109 0.07 -2.44 14.47
CA TRP A 109 -0.96 -1.41 14.30
C TRP A 109 -1.88 -1.34 15.53
N ASP A 110 -2.01 -0.16 16.12
CA ASP A 110 -2.97 0.14 17.19
C ASP A 110 -3.98 1.19 16.72
N TYR A 111 -5.22 0.75 16.49
CA TYR A 111 -6.34 1.58 16.05
C TYR A 111 -6.68 2.73 17.01
N ARG A 112 -6.22 2.67 18.27
CA ARG A 112 -6.42 3.75 19.26
C ARG A 112 -5.40 4.87 19.09
N VAL A 113 -4.30 4.60 18.41
CA VAL A 113 -3.17 5.53 18.22
C VAL A 113 -3.22 6.17 16.84
N ILE A 114 -3.49 5.38 15.80
CA ILE A 114 -3.41 5.81 14.40
C ILE A 114 -4.45 5.08 13.55
N ASN A 115 -5.09 5.81 12.64
CA ASN A 115 -6.00 5.20 11.67
C ASN A 115 -5.24 4.30 10.69
N ILE A 116 -5.92 3.30 10.16
CA ILE A 116 -5.27 2.27 9.36
C ILE A 116 -4.68 2.83 8.06
N GLU A 117 -5.35 3.80 7.45
CA GLU A 117 -4.93 4.43 6.20
C GLU A 117 -3.60 5.16 6.38
N MET A 118 -3.46 5.94 7.46
CA MET A 118 -2.21 6.65 7.76
C MET A 118 -1.10 5.67 8.14
N TRP A 119 -1.42 4.62 8.90
CA TRP A 119 -0.45 3.61 9.27
C TRP A 119 0.10 2.89 8.03
N ILE A 120 -0.76 2.35 7.16
CA ILE A 120 -0.36 1.71 5.91
C ILE A 120 0.44 2.68 5.03
N SER A 121 -0.03 3.91 4.87
CA SER A 121 0.65 4.93 4.06
C SER A 121 2.06 5.21 4.55
N THR A 122 2.26 5.27 5.86
CA THR A 122 3.58 5.49 6.47
C THR A 122 4.55 4.36 6.11
N HIS A 123 4.09 3.10 6.21
CA HIS A 123 4.89 1.91 5.84
C HIS A 123 5.20 1.87 4.34
N ILE A 124 4.24 2.23 3.48
CA ILE A 124 4.46 2.29 2.03
C ILE A 124 5.46 3.39 1.69
N VAL A 125 5.32 4.59 2.26
CA VAL A 125 6.24 5.70 1.98
C VAL A 125 7.66 5.36 2.43
N ALA A 126 7.82 4.76 3.60
CA ALA A 126 9.15 4.36 4.05
C ALA A 126 9.78 3.31 3.14
N PHE A 127 8.99 2.33 2.67
CA PHE A 127 9.40 1.38 1.66
C PHE A 127 9.83 2.05 0.34
N LEU A 128 9.03 2.98 -0.19
CA LEU A 128 9.36 3.73 -1.41
C LEU A 128 10.66 4.52 -1.25
N LYS A 129 10.83 5.20 -0.12
CA LYS A 129 12.05 5.97 0.17
C LYS A 129 13.29 5.08 0.28
N ARG A 130 13.14 3.85 0.77
CA ARG A 130 14.24 2.89 0.96
C ARG A 130 14.64 2.20 -0.34
N GLU A 131 13.68 1.63 -1.07
CA GLU A 131 13.93 0.77 -2.23
C GLU A 131 13.85 1.52 -3.57
N TYR A 132 13.11 2.63 -3.61
CA TYR A 132 12.89 3.43 -4.81
C TYR A 132 13.38 4.88 -4.62
N PHE A 133 14.46 5.07 -3.87
CA PHE A 133 14.96 6.40 -3.51
C PHE A 133 15.14 7.32 -4.72
N GLU A 134 15.74 6.87 -5.81
CA GLU A 134 15.98 7.70 -7.00
C GLU A 134 14.66 8.19 -7.64
N ASP A 135 13.59 7.40 -7.62
CA ASP A 135 12.27 7.79 -8.11
C ASP A 135 11.63 8.89 -7.26
N TYR A 136 12.08 9.05 -6.02
CA TYR A 136 11.48 9.95 -5.02
C TYR A 136 12.49 10.86 -4.30
N LYS A 137 13.71 11.00 -4.82
CA LYS A 137 14.79 11.73 -4.18
C LYS A 137 14.48 13.22 -4.06
N ASP A 138 13.96 13.80 -5.14
CA ASP A 138 13.58 15.22 -5.23
C ASP A 138 12.44 15.58 -4.24
N HIS A 139 11.81 14.56 -3.67
CA HIS A 139 10.62 14.66 -2.83
C HIS A 139 10.90 14.49 -1.33
N PHE A 140 11.86 13.64 -0.95
CA PHE A 140 12.12 13.29 0.44
C PHE A 140 13.39 13.94 1.05
N GLY A 141 14.21 14.59 0.22
CA GLY A 141 15.52 15.10 0.63
C GLY A 141 16.51 13.96 0.96
N ASP A 142 17.68 14.33 1.48
CA ASP A 142 18.80 13.39 1.70
C ASP A 142 18.73 12.60 3.02
N GLU A 143 17.79 12.93 3.91
CA GLU A 143 17.66 12.24 5.20
C GLU A 143 16.97 10.89 5.04
N LYS A 144 17.50 9.81 5.63
CA LYS A 144 16.84 8.50 5.65
C LYS A 144 15.78 8.45 6.76
N LEU A 145 14.66 7.77 6.53
CA LEU A 145 13.70 7.48 7.61
C LEU A 145 14.31 6.43 8.54
N ASP A 146 14.23 6.67 9.86
CA ASP A 146 14.56 5.65 10.85
C ASP A 146 13.49 4.55 10.81
N TYR A 147 13.92 3.33 10.45
CA TYR A 147 13.26 2.03 10.55
C TYR A 147 11.71 2.03 10.59
N ASP A 148 11.10 1.56 9.51
CA ASP A 148 9.64 1.45 9.35
C ASP A 148 9.01 0.18 9.95
N GLY A 149 9.80 -0.77 10.45
CA GLY A 149 9.27 -2.08 10.84
C GLY A 149 8.71 -2.86 9.64
N SER A 150 9.27 -2.63 8.43
CA SER A 150 8.62 -2.87 7.14
C SER A 150 7.96 -4.22 7.01
N ILE A 151 6.65 -4.17 7.11
CA ILE A 151 5.75 -5.15 6.52
C ILE A 151 5.90 -5.22 4.99
N CYS A 152 6.52 -4.21 4.36
CA CYS A 152 6.75 -4.11 2.92
C CYS A 152 8.10 -4.71 2.47
N ARG A 153 8.12 -5.44 1.36
CA ARG A 153 9.35 -5.92 0.69
C ARG A 153 9.23 -5.99 -0.83
N ILE A 154 10.36 -6.08 -1.52
CA ILE A 154 10.39 -6.40 -2.96
C ILE A 154 9.92 -7.87 -3.16
N PRO A 155 9.14 -8.18 -4.21
CA PRO A 155 8.80 -9.56 -4.55
C PRO A 155 10.06 -10.35 -4.94
N ASN A 156 10.10 -11.66 -4.68
CA ASN A 156 11.15 -12.52 -5.22
C ASN A 156 10.81 -12.96 -6.64
N ASP A 157 11.79 -13.47 -7.41
CA ASP A 157 11.64 -13.87 -8.83
C ASP A 157 10.42 -14.78 -9.09
N ASP A 158 10.14 -15.73 -8.18
CA ASP A 158 9.00 -16.66 -8.29
C ASP A 158 7.63 -15.97 -8.09
N GLU A 159 7.60 -14.87 -7.32
CA GLU A 159 6.40 -14.10 -7.03
C GLU A 159 6.08 -13.10 -8.15
N GLU A 160 7.10 -12.55 -8.84
CA GLU A 160 6.89 -11.71 -10.02
C GLU A 160 6.20 -12.47 -11.17
N LEU A 161 6.45 -13.77 -11.30
CA LEU A 161 5.85 -14.63 -12.34
C LEU A 161 4.42 -15.08 -12.03
N SER A 162 4.00 -14.92 -10.77
CA SER A 162 2.70 -15.41 -10.26
C SER A 162 1.68 -14.29 -10.07
N LEU A 163 2.08 -13.04 -10.27
CA LEU A 163 1.29 -11.80 -10.14
C LEU A 163 0.98 -11.20 -11.52
#